data_AF-A0A2D0I8T1-F1
#
_entry.id   AF-A0A2D0I8T1-F1
#
_cell.length_a   1.000
_cell.length_b   1.000
_cell.length_c   1.000
_cell.angle_alpha   90.00
_cell.angle_beta   90.00
_cell.angle_gamma   90.00
#
_symmetry.space_group_name_H-M   'P 1'
#
loop_
_entity.id
_entity.type
_entity.pdbx_description
1 polymer ?
#
loop_
_entity_poly.entity_id
_entity_poly.type
_entity_poly.pdbx_seq_one_letter_code
_entity_poly.pdbx_strand_id
1 'polypeptide(L)'
;MAYITQLKHLIQNELIPDVEEHIDDIFESIASQKDASPEERAQLEDMQALRDEYKDLLKELNSGEIDEEEAEQLYTELTSMREGDDEDDYYDEEEDEDEDDYDEFDLDDEDDQY
;
A
#
# COMPACT_ATOMS: atom_id res chain seq x y z
N MET A 1 -15.57 6.74 -9.41
CA MET A 1 -14.63 5.61 -9.57
C MET A 1 -13.27 5.89 -8.93
N ALA A 2 -13.06 7.04 -8.31
CA ALA A 2 -11.79 7.36 -7.66
C ALA A 2 -11.66 6.53 -6.37
N TYR A 3 -12.70 6.49 -5.54
CA TYR A 3 -12.65 5.83 -4.23
C TYR A 3 -12.58 4.31 -4.32
N ILE A 4 -13.30 3.68 -5.25
CA ILE A 4 -13.16 2.22 -5.48
C ILE A 4 -11.71 1.87 -5.86
N THR A 5 -11.08 2.69 -6.70
CA THR A 5 -9.69 2.47 -7.13
C THR A 5 -8.72 2.73 -5.99
N GLN A 6 -8.92 3.81 -5.22
CA GLN A 6 -8.11 4.15 -4.05
C GLN A 6 -8.24 3.09 -2.94
N LEU A 7 -9.46 2.66 -2.62
CA LEU A 7 -9.71 1.61 -1.63
C LEU A 7 -9.09 0.29 -2.06
N LYS A 8 -9.22 -0.07 -3.35
CA LYS A 8 -8.56 -1.26 -3.90
C LYS A 8 -7.04 -1.15 -3.78
N HIS A 9 -6.47 0.01 -4.08
CA HIS A 9 -5.03 0.25 -3.96
C HIS A 9 -4.58 0.15 -2.49
N LEU A 10 -5.27 0.82 -1.57
CA LEU A 10 -5.02 0.78 -0.13
C LEU A 10 -5.05 -0.65 0.42
N ILE A 11 -6.09 -1.41 0.12
CA ILE A 11 -6.22 -2.78 0.62
C ILE A 11 -5.13 -3.68 0.02
N GLN A 12 -4.88 -3.58 -1.28
CA GLN A 12 -3.99 -4.49 -1.99
C GLN A 12 -2.50 -4.21 -1.75
N ASN A 13 -2.12 -2.93 -1.71
CA ASN A 13 -0.71 -2.53 -1.67
C ASN A 13 -0.24 -2.12 -0.26
N GLU A 14 -1.17 -1.87 0.68
CA GLU A 14 -0.80 -1.44 2.02
C GLU A 14 -1.34 -2.39 3.09
N LEU A 15 -2.67 -2.57 3.21
CA LEU A 15 -3.26 -3.33 4.32
C LEU A 15 -2.92 -4.83 4.27
N ILE A 16 -3.08 -5.48 3.11
CA ILE A 16 -2.75 -6.91 2.98
C ILE A 16 -1.25 -7.15 3.23
N PRO A 17 -0.32 -6.41 2.61
CA PRO A 17 1.10 -6.55 2.89
C PRO A 17 1.47 -6.34 4.36
N ASP A 18 0.88 -5.35 5.03
CA ASP A 18 1.12 -5.08 6.46
C ASP A 18 0.68 -6.26 7.35
N VAL A 19 -0.51 -6.82 7.08
CA VAL A 19 -0.98 -8.02 7.78
C VAL A 19 -0.12 -9.25 7.45
N GLU A 20 0.31 -9.41 6.19
CA GLU A 20 1.20 -10.52 5.80
C GLU A 20 2.58 -10.41 6.45
N GLU A 21 3.14 -9.21 6.59
CA GLU A 21 4.38 -8.96 7.35
C GLU A 21 4.22 -9.35 8.82
N HIS A 22 3.10 -8.95 9.46
CA HIS A 22 2.85 -9.33 10.85
C HIS A 22 2.67 -10.85 11.03
N ILE A 23 2.03 -11.51 10.07
CA ILE A 23 1.92 -12.99 10.05
C ILE A 23 3.31 -13.62 9.95
N ASP A 24 4.18 -13.10 9.09
CA ASP A 24 5.54 -13.60 8.90
C ASP A 24 6.39 -13.42 10.16
N ASP A 25 6.27 -12.29 10.86
CA ASP A 25 6.91 -12.06 12.17
C ASP A 25 6.49 -13.10 13.21
N ILE A 26 5.18 -13.40 13.29
CA ILE A 26 4.66 -14.43 14.20
C ILE A 26 5.24 -15.80 13.81
N PHE A 27 5.30 -16.12 12.52
CA PHE A 27 5.92 -17.36 12.06
C PHE A 27 7.41 -17.44 12.36
N GLU A 28 8.16 -16.34 12.24
CA GLU A 28 9.58 -16.30 12.60
C GLU A 28 9.80 -16.50 14.11
N SER A 29 8.95 -15.90 14.95
CA SER A 29 8.94 -16.14 16.40
C SER A 29 8.72 -17.62 16.71
N ILE A 30 7.67 -18.22 16.15
CA ILE A 30 7.34 -19.64 16.31
C ILE A 30 8.49 -20.53 15.82
N ALA A 31 9.07 -20.22 14.66
CA ALA A 31 10.18 -20.99 14.09
C ALA A 31 11.43 -20.91 14.96
N SER A 32 11.72 -19.74 15.53
CA SER A 32 12.83 -19.51 16.44
C SER A 32 12.67 -20.28 17.76
N GLN A 33 11.45 -20.36 18.28
CA GLN A 33 11.13 -21.10 19.50
C GLN A 33 10.96 -22.61 19.25
N LYS A 34 10.73 -23.01 17.99
CA LYS A 34 10.39 -24.39 17.55
C LYS A 34 9.12 -24.95 18.18
N ASP A 35 8.31 -24.08 18.75
CA ASP A 35 7.01 -24.38 19.34
C ASP A 35 6.16 -23.12 19.19
N ALA A 36 4.85 -23.29 19.10
CA ALA A 36 3.91 -22.18 18.97
C ALA A 36 3.08 -22.10 20.24
N SER A 37 3.27 -21.03 21.01
CA SER A 37 2.50 -20.78 22.22
C SER A 37 1.00 -20.66 21.85
N PRO A 38 0.07 -21.02 22.75
CA PRO A 38 -1.36 -20.84 22.51
C PRO A 38 -1.72 -19.39 22.13
N GLU A 39 -1.01 -18.42 22.69
CA GLU A 39 -1.14 -16.99 22.38
C GLU A 39 -0.70 -16.67 20.94
N GLU A 40 0.50 -17.10 20.53
CA GLU A 40 1.01 -16.90 19.16
C GLU A 40 0.11 -17.57 18.12
N ARG A 41 -0.44 -18.74 18.43
CA ARG A 41 -1.38 -19.44 17.55
C ARG A 41 -2.70 -18.69 17.40
N ALA A 42 -3.22 -18.13 18.49
CA ALA A 42 -4.44 -17.33 18.46
C ALA A 42 -4.20 -16.03 17.67
N GLN A 43 -3.09 -15.33 17.91
CA GLN A 43 -2.71 -14.15 17.15
C GLN A 43 -2.55 -14.45 15.67
N LEU A 44 -1.91 -15.57 15.32
CA LEU A 44 -1.77 -16.00 13.93
C LEU A 44 -3.14 -16.25 13.27
N GLU A 45 -4.05 -16.90 13.97
CA GLU A 45 -5.42 -17.16 13.47
C GLU A 45 -6.20 -15.86 13.26
N ASP A 46 -6.11 -14.92 14.22
CA ASP A 46 -6.74 -13.60 14.12
C ASP A 46 -6.21 -12.81 12.92
N MET A 47 -4.89 -12.79 12.70
CA MET A 47 -4.29 -12.08 11.57
C MET A 47 -4.62 -12.74 10.22
N GLN A 48 -4.67 -14.08 10.18
CA GLN A 48 -5.09 -14.80 8.98
C GLN A 48 -6.55 -14.51 8.63
N ALA A 49 -7.43 -14.42 9.63
CA ALA A 49 -8.82 -14.03 9.45
C ALA A 49 -8.93 -12.60 8.89
N LEU A 50 -8.20 -11.64 9.48
CA LEU A 50 -8.19 -10.25 9.01
C LEU A 50 -7.72 -10.13 7.55
N ARG A 51 -6.64 -10.84 7.19
CA ARG A 51 -6.15 -10.90 5.80
C ARG A 51 -7.21 -11.45 4.84
N ASP A 52 -7.91 -12.49 5.25
CA ASP A 52 -8.93 -13.14 4.42
C ASP A 52 -10.15 -12.22 4.24
N GLU A 53 -10.54 -11.47 5.27
CA GLU A 53 -11.55 -10.41 5.19
C GLU A 53 -11.15 -9.33 4.17
N TYR A 54 -9.92 -8.82 4.20
CA TYR A 54 -9.44 -7.86 3.20
C TYR A 54 -9.43 -8.43 1.77
N LYS A 55 -9.08 -9.71 1.60
CA LYS A 55 -9.11 -10.38 0.30
C LYS A 55 -10.54 -10.57 -0.21
N ASP A 56 -11.50 -10.80 0.67
CA ASP A 56 -12.91 -10.90 0.31
C ASP A 56 -13.49 -9.51 -0.04
N LEU A 57 -13.14 -8.48 0.72
CA LEU A 57 -13.51 -7.09 0.40
C LEU A 57 -12.99 -6.66 -0.98
N LEU A 58 -11.76 -7.03 -1.33
CA LEU A 58 -11.22 -6.81 -2.68
C LEU A 58 -12.02 -7.56 -3.76
N LYS A 59 -12.53 -8.75 -3.49
CA LYS A 59 -13.36 -9.48 -4.46
C LYS A 59 -14.68 -8.77 -4.68
N GLU A 60 -15.31 -8.28 -3.62
CA GLU A 60 -16.57 -7.53 -3.67
C GLU A 60 -16.41 -6.20 -4.43
N LEU A 61 -15.28 -5.51 -4.24
CA LEU A 61 -14.93 -4.33 -5.04
C LEU A 61 -14.73 -4.67 -6.52
N ASN A 62 -14.12 -5.82 -6.83
CA ASN A 62 -13.89 -6.25 -8.22
C ASN A 62 -15.16 -6.79 -8.91
N SER A 63 -16.08 -7.39 -8.16
CA SER A 63 -17.37 -7.87 -8.68
C SER A 63 -18.37 -6.72 -8.89
N GLY A 64 -18.08 -5.54 -8.33
CA GLY A 64 -18.98 -4.40 -8.34
C GLY A 64 -20.15 -4.59 -7.38
N GLU A 65 -19.97 -5.41 -6.33
CA GLU A 65 -20.94 -5.57 -5.25
C GLU A 65 -20.94 -4.37 -4.30
N ILE A 66 -19.84 -3.61 -4.27
CA ILE A 66 -19.68 -2.36 -3.52
C ILE A 66 -19.77 -1.19 -4.49
N ASP A 67 -20.65 -0.23 -4.18
CA ASP A 67 -20.77 1.00 -4.94
C ASP A 67 -19.80 2.11 -4.46
N GLU A 68 -19.78 3.24 -5.17
CA GLU A 68 -18.83 4.32 -4.86
C GLU A 68 -19.08 4.98 -3.50
N GLU A 69 -20.34 5.09 -3.06
CA GLU A 69 -20.70 5.70 -1.76
C GLU A 69 -20.29 4.77 -0.62
N GLU A 70 -20.48 3.46 -0.78
CA GLU A 70 -19.98 2.45 0.15
C GLU A 70 -18.45 2.41 0.19
N ALA A 71 -17.79 2.49 -0.97
CA ALA A 71 -16.32 2.52 -1.04
C ALA A 71 -15.72 3.77 -0.40
N GLU A 72 -16.34 4.95 -0.57
CA GLU A 72 -15.92 6.20 0.07
C GLU A 72 -16.01 6.10 1.61
N GLN A 73 -17.11 5.55 2.14
CA GLN A 73 -17.29 5.35 3.58
C GLN A 73 -16.24 4.40 4.15
N LEU A 74 -16.02 3.26 3.49
CA LEU A 74 -15.01 2.28 3.89
C LEU A 74 -13.60 2.85 3.82
N TYR A 75 -13.27 3.56 2.74
CA TYR A 75 -11.97 4.20 2.58
C TYR A 75 -11.71 5.20 3.71
N THR A 76 -12.67 6.09 3.96
CA THR A 76 -12.58 7.10 5.02
C THR A 76 -12.45 6.47 6.40
N GLU A 77 -13.20 5.41 6.69
CA GLU A 77 -13.10 4.70 7.97
C GLU A 77 -11.73 4.05 8.15
N LEU A 78 -11.23 3.36 7.13
CA LEU A 78 -9.95 2.65 7.18
C LEU A 78 -8.76 3.61 7.27
N THR A 79 -8.76 4.70 6.48
CA THR A 79 -7.70 5.72 6.58
C THR A 79 -7.79 6.45 7.91
N SER A 80 -8.97 6.84 8.39
CA SER A 80 -9.13 7.50 9.70
C SER A 80 -8.70 6.62 10.88
N MET A 81 -8.80 5.29 10.77
CA MET A 81 -8.29 4.38 11.82
C MET A 81 -6.76 4.30 11.83
N ARG A 82 -6.11 4.49 10.67
CA ARG A 82 -4.67 4.32 10.48
C ARG A 82 -3.91 5.63 10.67
N GLU A 83 -4.37 6.66 9.97
CA GLU A 83 -3.95 8.04 10.14
C GLU A 83 -4.80 8.62 11.25
N GLY A 84 -4.25 8.68 12.46
CA GLY A 84 -4.87 9.50 13.49
C GLY A 84 -4.84 10.97 13.07
N ASP A 85 -5.81 11.40 12.27
CA ASP A 85 -6.13 12.80 11.93
C ASP A 85 -5.11 13.54 11.03
N ASP A 86 -4.67 12.98 9.89
CA ASP A 86 -3.88 13.75 8.91
C ASP A 86 -4.46 13.68 7.48
N GLU A 87 -4.66 14.87 6.93
CA GLU A 87 -5.27 15.24 5.65
C GLU A 87 -4.41 14.81 4.45
N ASP A 88 -5.09 14.33 3.40
CA ASP A 88 -4.80 14.44 1.96
C ASP A 88 -3.32 14.66 1.54
N ASP A 89 -2.72 13.67 0.85
CA ASP A 89 -1.82 13.92 -0.30
C ASP A 89 -1.44 12.60 -1.00
N TYR A 90 -2.20 12.21 -2.03
CA TYR A 90 -1.69 11.31 -3.07
C TYR A 90 -1.93 11.96 -4.43
N TYR A 91 -1.00 12.85 -4.81
CA TYR A 91 -0.78 13.17 -6.21
C TYR A 91 -0.16 11.94 -6.86
N ASP A 92 -0.98 11.27 -7.67
CA ASP A 92 -0.56 10.32 -8.70
C ASP A 92 0.29 11.10 -9.72
N GLU A 93 1.61 11.16 -9.48
CA GLU A 93 2.56 11.53 -10.53
C GLU A 93 2.63 10.34 -11.48
N GLU A 94 1.69 10.31 -12.42
CA GLU A 94 1.86 9.67 -13.72
C GLU A 94 3.15 10.27 -14.31
N GLU A 95 4.27 9.59 -14.09
CA GLU A 95 5.54 9.83 -14.77
C GLU A 95 5.37 9.33 -16.22
N ASP A 96 4.45 9.97 -16.95
CA ASP A 96 4.33 9.89 -18.39
C ASP A 96 5.59 10.54 -18.99
N GLU A 97 6.25 9.75 -19.81
CA GLU A 97 7.39 10.06 -20.67
C GLU A 97 7.29 11.45 -21.32
N ASP A 98 8.25 12.34 -21.05
CA ASP A 98 8.63 13.38 -22.02
C ASP A 98 10.12 13.25 -22.36
N GLU A 99 10.29 12.90 -23.63
CA GLU A 99 11.46 12.59 -24.42
C GLU A 99 12.58 13.65 -24.35
N ASP A 100 13.82 13.15 -24.36
CA ASP A 100 14.99 13.73 -25.04
C ASP A 100 14.93 15.22 -25.44
N ASP A 101 15.46 16.12 -24.59
CA ASP A 101 15.96 17.42 -25.05
C ASP A 101 17.50 17.36 -25.15
N TYR A 102 17.97 16.75 -26.24
CA TYR A 102 19.30 17.04 -26.78
C TYR A 102 19.24 18.36 -27.54
N ASP A 103 19.97 19.37 -27.04
CA ASP A 103 20.66 20.47 -27.75
C ASP A 103 20.83 21.63 -26.73
N GLU A 104 21.90 22.41 -26.61
CA GLU A 104 22.95 22.82 -27.54
C GLU A 104 24.09 23.43 -26.68
N PHE A 105 25.34 23.08 -27.01
CA PHE A 105 26.48 23.99 -27.14
C PHE A 105 26.92 24.90 -25.97
N ASP A 106 28.16 24.69 -25.50
CA ASP A 106 29.15 25.78 -25.53
C ASP A 106 30.54 25.20 -25.83
N LEU A 107 30.88 25.23 -27.12
CA LEU A 107 32.26 25.35 -27.59
C LEU A 107 32.60 26.84 -27.55
N ASP A 108 33.51 27.22 -26.66
CA ASP A 108 34.43 28.37 -26.76
C ASP A 108 35.10 28.49 -25.39
N ASP A 109 36.34 28.85 -25.20
CA ASP A 109 37.55 28.88 -26.02
C ASP A 109 38.63 29.31 -25.00
N GLU A 110 39.88 29.00 -25.30
CA GLU A 110 41.07 29.75 -24.84
C GLU A 110 41.40 29.90 -23.34
N ASP A 111 42.59 29.36 -23.02
CA ASP A 111 43.68 30.00 -22.28
C ASP A 111 43.36 30.78 -20.98
N ASP A 112 43.85 30.26 -19.86
CA ASP A 112 44.92 31.00 -19.15
C ASP A 112 45.63 30.11 -18.12
N GLN A 113 46.88 29.77 -18.44
CA GLN A 113 47.91 29.47 -17.45
C GLN A 113 48.37 30.80 -16.83
N TYR A 114 48.33 30.95 -15.51
CA TYR A 114 49.37 31.68 -14.74
C TYR A 114 49.34 31.31 -13.25
#